data_AF-A0AAD7H2D9-F1
#
_entry.id   AF-A0AAD7H2D9-F1
#
_cell.length_a   1.000
_cell.length_b   1.000
_cell.length_c   1.000
_cell.angle_alpha   90.00
_cell.angle_beta   90.00
_cell.angle_gamma   90.00
#
_symmetry.space_group_name_H-M   'P 1'
#
loop_
_entity.id
_entity.type
_entity.pdbx_description
1 polymer ?
#
loop_
_entity_poly.entity_id
_entity_poly.type
_entity_poly.pdbx_seq_one_letter_code
_entity_poly.pdbx_strand_id
1 'polypeptide(L)'
;MCASFNARIEMGLPRDAPAYIADFEALRARPKVLEKPPRWAEKTPPLRRPIRIDAHEGDPDLSSHLGRMGVIMKSPPYLFT
;
A
#
# COMPACT_ATOMS: atom_id res chain seq x y z
N MET A 1 0.78 0.17 -0.81
CA MET A 1 -0.20 -0.67 -0.06
C MET A 1 -0.12 -0.41 1.44
N CYS A 2 1.02 -0.56 2.11
CA CYS A 2 1.15 -0.26 3.56
C CYS A 2 0.74 1.18 3.91
N ALA A 3 1.11 2.18 3.10
CA ALA A 3 0.74 3.59 3.35
C ALA A 3 -0.77 3.82 3.53
N SER A 4 -1.61 3.20 2.69
CA SER A 4 -3.08 3.37 2.76
C SER A 4 -3.67 2.75 4.04
N PHE A 5 -3.11 1.63 4.52
CA PHE A 5 -3.51 1.04 5.79
C PHE A 5 -2.95 1.82 6.97
N ASN A 6 -1.69 2.25 6.90
CA ASN A 6 -1.03 3.03 7.96
C ASN A 6 -1.75 4.34 8.23
N ALA A 7 -2.24 5.03 7.19
CA ALA A 7 -3.07 6.22 7.36
C ALA A 7 -4.34 5.92 8.19
N ARG A 8 -4.98 4.77 7.99
CA ARG A 8 -6.15 4.35 8.79
C ARG A 8 -5.76 3.96 10.21
N ILE A 9 -4.66 3.23 10.37
CA ILE A 9 -4.13 2.83 11.69
C ILE A 9 -3.80 4.08 12.54
N GLU A 10 -3.25 5.12 11.92
CA GLU A 10 -3.00 6.40 12.58
C GLU A 10 -4.28 7.07 13.09
N MET A 11 -5.39 6.91 12.38
CA MET A 11 -6.72 7.40 12.79
C MET A 11 -7.38 6.51 13.86
N GLY A 12 -6.77 5.40 14.27
CA GLY A 12 -7.33 4.48 15.25
C GLY A 12 -8.10 3.30 14.65
N LEU A 13 -7.98 3.08 13.34
CA LEU A 13 -8.58 1.95 12.64
C LEU A 13 -7.50 0.91 12.30
N PRO A 14 -7.28 -0.10 13.17
CA PRO A 14 -6.30 -1.14 12.91
C PRO A 14 -6.69 -2.00 11.70
N ARG A 15 -5.72 -2.75 11.15
CA ARG A 15 -5.92 -3.57 9.94
C ARG A 15 -7.04 -4.59 10.06
N ASP A 16 -7.25 -5.08 11.28
CA ASP A 16 -8.23 -6.08 11.69
C ASP A 16 -9.52 -5.46 12.25
N ALA A 17 -9.73 -4.14 12.08
CA ALA A 17 -10.95 -3.48 12.51
C ALA A 17 -12.18 -4.16 11.86
N PRO A 18 -13.23 -4.46 12.65
CA PRO A 18 -14.46 -5.04 12.13
C PRO A 18 -15.18 -4.06 11.20
N ALA A 19 -16.01 -4.59 10.29
CA ALA A 19 -16.80 -3.77 9.37
C ALA A 19 -17.81 -2.86 10.09
N TYR A 20 -18.28 -3.27 11.27
CA TYR A 20 -19.12 -2.49 12.16
C TYR A 20 -18.41 -2.28 13.50
N ILE A 21 -18.32 -1.03 13.94
CA ILE A 21 -17.62 -0.63 15.16
C ILE A 21 -18.64 -0.07 16.14
N ALA A 22 -18.89 -0.81 17.22
CA ALA A 22 -19.77 -0.37 18.30
C ALA A 22 -19.07 0.61 19.27
N ASP A 23 -17.75 0.47 19.44
CA ASP A 23 -16.93 1.30 20.33
C ASP A 23 -15.64 1.74 19.63
N PHE A 24 -15.64 2.98 19.15
CA PHE A 24 -14.51 3.57 18.43
C PHE A 24 -13.36 3.97 19.37
N GLU A 25 -13.67 4.36 20.60
CA GLU A 25 -12.65 4.81 21.55
C GLU A 25 -11.82 3.63 22.04
N ALA A 26 -12.45 2.48 22.30
CA ALA A 26 -11.73 1.25 22.64
C ALA A 26 -10.79 0.78 21.52
N LEU A 27 -11.14 0.97 20.25
CA LEU A 27 -10.26 0.67 19.11
C LEU A 27 -9.10 1.65 19.02
N ARG A 28 -9.38 2.95 19.18
CA ARG A 28 -8.36 4.02 19.09
C ARG A 28 -7.33 3.95 20.22
N ALA A 29 -7.73 3.45 21.39
CA ALA A 29 -6.85 3.23 22.53
C ALA A 29 -5.87 2.05 22.35
N ARG A 30 -6.08 1.17 21.35
CA ARG A 30 -5.18 0.05 21.08
C ARG A 30 -3.80 0.55 20.60
N PRO A 31 -2.72 -0.21 20.88
CA PRO A 31 -1.42 0.09 20.31
C PRO A 31 -1.46 0.14 18.78
N LYS A 32 -0.93 1.22 18.20
CA LYS A 32 -0.83 1.39 16.76
C LYS A 32 0.35 0.57 16.23
N VAL A 33 0.05 -0.52 15.53
CA VAL A 33 1.05 -1.34 14.84
C VAL A 33 1.03 -0.98 13.37
N LEU A 34 2.02 -0.21 12.91
CA LEU A 34 2.12 0.15 11.50
C LEU A 34 2.54 -1.06 10.66
N GLU A 35 1.86 -1.23 9.54
CA GLU A 35 2.19 -2.24 8.53
C GLU A 35 3.53 -1.92 7.89
N LYS A 36 4.33 -2.98 7.72
CA LYS A 36 5.56 -2.96 6.94
C LYS A 36 5.50 -4.08 5.92
N PRO A 37 6.17 -3.94 4.76
CA PRO A 37 6.34 -5.07 3.87
C PRO A 37 6.93 -6.27 4.63
N PRO A 38 6.45 -7.50 4.37
CA PRO A 38 7.03 -8.67 5.00
C PRO A 38 8.48 -8.86 4.52
N ARG A 39 9.34 -9.40 5.38
CA ARG A 39 10.79 -9.52 5.11
C ARG A 39 11.14 -10.22 3.80
N TRP A 40 10.33 -11.18 3.35
CA TRP A 40 10.56 -11.87 2.08
C TRP A 40 10.34 -10.94 0.88
N ALA A 41 9.37 -10.02 0.96
CA ALA A 41 9.09 -9.07 -0.09
C ALA A 41 10.21 -8.02 -0.22
N GLU A 42 10.80 -7.61 0.91
CA GLU A 42 11.96 -6.69 0.93
C GLU A 42 13.20 -7.28 0.25
N LYS A 43 13.32 -8.62 0.24
CA LYS A 43 14.45 -9.34 -0.37
C LYS A 43 14.19 -9.78 -1.81
N THR A 44 12.98 -9.56 -2.31
CA THR A 44 12.60 -10.00 -3.66
C THR A 44 13.31 -9.11 -4.69
N PRO A 45 14.11 -9.68 -5.60
CA PRO A 45 14.78 -8.89 -6.62
C PRO A 45 13.74 -8.29 -7.59
N PRO A 46 14.05 -7.15 -8.23
CA PRO A 46 13.21 -6.59 -9.28
C PRO A 46 12.99 -7.56 -10.44
N LEU A 47 11.88 -7.41 -11.16
CA LEU A 47 11.61 -8.20 -12.37
C LEU A 47 12.70 -7.97 -13.42
N ARG A 48 13.22 -9.07 -13.99
CA ARG A 48 14.25 -9.02 -15.05
C ARG A 48 13.77 -8.28 -16.30
N ARG A 49 12.48 -8.39 -16.61
CA ARG A 49 11.82 -7.67 -17.70
C ARG A 49 10.74 -6.81 -17.07
N PRO A 50 10.84 -5.47 -17.14
CA PRO A 50 9.81 -4.62 -16.58
C PRO A 50 8.46 -4.88 -17.21
N ILE A 51 7.41 -4.89 -16.40
CA ILE A 51 6.02 -5.01 -16.86
C ILE A 51 5.34 -3.64 -16.79
N ARG A 52 4.52 -3.33 -17.80
CA ARG A 52 3.64 -2.16 -17.80
C ARG A 52 2.22 -2.61 -17.51
N ILE A 53 1.57 -1.97 -16.55
CA ILE A 53 0.16 -2.19 -16.21
C ILE A 53 -0.52 -0.82 -16.33
N ASP A 54 -1.40 -0.69 -17.31
CA ASP A 54 -2.21 0.52 -17.57
C ASP A 54 -1.39 1.84 -17.57
N ALA A 55 -0.15 1.75 -18.03
CA ALA A 55 0.79 2.85 -18.14
C ALA A 55 1.33 2.97 -19.57
N HIS A 56 1.31 4.20 -20.08
CA HIS A 56 1.81 4.60 -21.38
C HIS A 56 3.14 5.36 -21.24
N GLU A 57 3.86 5.46 -22.35
CA GLU A 57 5.07 6.27 -22.40
C GLU A 57 4.72 7.76 -22.27
N GLY A 58 5.46 8.48 -21.42
CA GLY A 58 5.19 9.89 -21.13
C GLY A 58 4.19 10.15 -19.99
N ASP A 59 3.67 9.11 -19.33
CA ASP A 59 2.81 9.31 -18.16
C ASP A 59 3.57 10.03 -17.02
N PRO A 60 3.04 11.15 -16.48
CA PRO A 60 3.74 11.96 -15.49
C PRO A 60 3.74 11.33 -14.09
N ASP A 61 2.73 10.51 -13.78
CA ASP A 61 2.43 10.05 -12.42
C ASP A 61 2.80 8.58 -12.20
N LEU A 62 3.99 8.15 -12.61
CA LEU A 62 4.43 6.76 -12.42
C LEU A 62 4.87 6.47 -10.97
N SER A 63 4.52 5.29 -10.48
CA SER A 63 4.88 4.84 -9.14
C SER A 63 6.38 4.52 -9.03
N SER A 64 7.12 5.37 -8.33
CA SER A 64 8.57 5.14 -8.08
C SER A 64 8.83 3.89 -7.25
N HIS A 65 7.95 3.56 -6.29
CA HIS A 65 8.07 2.36 -5.46
C HIS A 65 7.96 1.08 -6.27
N LEU A 66 6.94 0.98 -7.13
CA LEU A 66 6.73 -0.18 -7.99
C LEU A 66 7.74 -0.23 -9.14
N GLY A 67 8.18 0.94 -9.63
CA GLY A 67 9.24 1.04 -10.62
C GLY A 67 10.54 0.37 -10.17
N ARG A 68 10.90 0.49 -8.89
CA ARG A 68 12.04 -0.22 -8.29
C ARG A 68 11.90 -1.75 -8.35
N MET A 69 10.68 -2.26 -8.41
CA MET A 69 10.40 -3.70 -8.51
C MET A 69 10.29 -4.17 -9.97
N GLY A 70 10.47 -3.28 -10.95
CA GLY A 70 10.27 -3.57 -12.37
C GLY A 70 8.79 -3.53 -12.78
N VAL A 71 7.93 -2.83 -12.05
CA VAL A 71 6.52 -2.63 -12.40
C VAL A 71 6.26 -1.16 -12.70
N ILE A 72 5.89 -0.88 -13.94
CA ILE A 72 5.59 0.47 -14.44
C ILE A 72 4.08 0.64 -14.44
N MET A 73 3.59 1.46 -13.51
CA MET A 73 2.16 1.72 -13.31
C MET A 73 1.97 3.12 -12.74
N LYS A 74 0.81 3.73 -13.00
CA LYS A 74 0.42 5.02 -12.41
C LYS A 74 0.27 4.94 -10.88
N SER A 75 0.46 6.07 -10.22
CA SER A 75 0.23 6.27 -8.81
C SER A 75 -1.06 7.08 -8.61
N PRO A 76 -1.92 6.72 -7.65
CA PRO A 76 -1.82 5.56 -6.78
C PRO A 76 -2.26 4.24 -7.47
N PRO A 77 -1.64 3.09 -7.11
CA PRO A 77 -1.80 1.81 -7.82
C PRO A 77 -3.13 1.08 -7.57
N TYR A 78 -4.12 1.74 -6.98
CA TYR A 78 -5.42 1.16 -6.61
C TYR A 78 -6.59 1.77 -7.39
N LEU A 79 -6.32 2.71 -8.29
CA LEU A 79 -7.30 3.21 -9.24
C LEU A 79 -7.34 2.24 -10.43
N PHE A 80 -8.08 1.14 -10.27
CA PHE A 80 -8.54 0.36 -11.41
C PHE A 80 -9.73 1.12 -11.99
N THR A 81 -9.49 1.87 -13.07
CA THR A 81 -10.54 2.56 -13.85
C THR A 81 -10.94 1.75 -15.05
#